data_AF-A0A4U7AS60-F1
#
_entry.id   AF-A0A4U7AS60-F1
#
_cell.length_a   1.000
_cell.length_b   1.000
_cell.length_c   1.000
_cell.angle_alpha   90.00
_cell.angle_beta   90.00
_cell.angle_gamma   90.00
#
_symmetry.space_group_name_H-M   'P 1'
#
loop_
_entity.id
_entity.type
_entity.pdbx_description
1 polymer ?
#
loop_
_entity_poly.entity_id
_entity_poly.type
_entity_poly.pdbx_seq_one_letter_code
_entity_poly.pdbx_strand_id
1 'polypeptide(L)'
;MTVDSCELTAEAICHPGKDYNDANQLFAAIAAAPLDYLANTNSKHFRDHLIEALNVWYKLPQEEVSKIKSIIQMLHQSSLILDDFQDHSSLRRGRPSAHVVFGESQAINASSYGFIRALAFAQVSFNDGVADLVTGNAIIEKAILSDTLTSLK
;
A
#
# COMPACT_ATOMS: atom_id res chain seq x y z
N MET A 1 -28.49 8.84 5.79
CA MET A 1 -28.46 8.53 4.35
C MET A 1 -27.75 7.20 4.19
N THR A 2 -28.50 6.14 3.94
CA THR A 2 -27.95 4.82 3.61
C THR A 2 -27.67 4.83 2.11
N VAL A 3 -26.43 5.16 1.73
CA VAL A 3 -25.94 4.88 0.38
C VAL A 3 -25.85 3.37 0.25
N ASP A 4 -26.48 2.81 -0.78
CA ASP A 4 -26.51 1.37 -1.02
C ASP A 4 -25.08 0.88 -1.30
N SER A 5 -24.62 -0.16 -0.59
CA SER A 5 -23.24 -0.65 -0.71
C SER A 5 -22.94 -1.10 -2.15
N CYS A 6 -23.96 -1.52 -2.89
CA CYS A 6 -23.86 -1.93 -4.28
C CYS A 6 -23.47 -0.77 -5.22
N GLU A 7 -24.06 0.42 -5.05
CA GLU A 7 -23.74 1.60 -5.87
C GLU A 7 -22.30 2.09 -5.64
N LEU A 8 -21.83 2.05 -4.38
CA LEU A 8 -20.48 2.46 -4.00
C LEU A 8 -19.40 1.55 -4.63
N THR A 9 -19.66 0.25 -4.77
CA THR A 9 -18.71 -0.69 -5.39
C THR A 9 -18.55 -0.47 -6.89
N ALA A 10 -19.65 -0.23 -7.62
CA ALA A 10 -19.63 -0.07 -9.06
C ALA A 10 -18.89 1.20 -9.50
N GLU A 11 -19.10 2.33 -8.81
CA GLU A 11 -18.39 3.59 -9.09
C GLU A 11 -16.89 3.52 -8.73
N ALA A 12 -16.53 2.73 -7.71
CA ALA A 12 -15.16 2.64 -7.24
C ALA A 12 -14.30 1.63 -8.03
N ILE A 13 -14.93 0.62 -8.64
CA ILE A 13 -14.26 -0.36 -9.51
C ILE A 13 -14.22 0.14 -10.97
N CYS A 14 -15.24 0.85 -11.41
CA CYS A 14 -15.36 1.30 -12.80
C CYS A 14 -14.90 2.76 -12.94
N HIS A 15 -13.59 2.98 -13.11
CA HIS A 15 -13.09 4.30 -13.48
C HIS A 15 -13.53 4.65 -14.91
N PRO A 16 -14.41 5.65 -15.12
CA PRO A 16 -14.83 6.05 -16.46
C PRO A 16 -13.61 6.63 -17.19
N GLY A 17 -13.16 5.98 -18.28
CA GLY A 17 -12.13 6.51 -19.17
C GLY A 17 -10.73 5.87 -19.12
N LYS A 18 -10.52 4.78 -18.36
CA LYS A 18 -9.29 3.98 -18.49
C LYS A 18 -9.50 2.85 -19.50
N ASP A 19 -8.76 2.89 -20.61
CA ASP A 19 -8.70 1.81 -21.60
C ASP A 19 -7.72 0.75 -21.12
N TYR A 20 -8.23 -0.44 -20.78
CA TYR A 20 -7.42 -1.56 -20.31
C TYR A 20 -7.09 -2.45 -21.50
N ASN A 21 -5.85 -2.38 -21.97
CA ASN A 21 -5.42 -3.06 -23.18
C ASN A 21 -5.25 -4.59 -23.01
N ASP A 22 -5.26 -5.08 -21.76
CA ASP A 22 -5.22 -6.51 -21.45
C ASP A 22 -5.84 -6.84 -20.07
N ALA A 23 -6.10 -8.12 -19.83
CA ALA A 23 -6.71 -8.62 -18.60
C ALA A 23 -5.85 -8.38 -17.35
N ASN A 24 -4.52 -8.38 -17.46
CA ASN A 24 -3.64 -8.15 -16.32
C ASN A 24 -3.73 -6.71 -15.83
N GLN A 25 -3.86 -5.75 -16.75
CA GLN A 25 -4.08 -4.34 -16.40
C GLN A 25 -5.42 -4.16 -15.69
N LEU A 26 -6.47 -4.85 -16.14
CA LEU A 26 -7.77 -4.84 -15.49
C LEU A 26 -7.69 -5.45 -14.08
N PHE A 27 -7.07 -6.63 -13.92
CA PHE A 27 -6.91 -7.25 -12.60
C PHE A 27 -6.09 -6.38 -11.64
N ALA A 28 -5.01 -5.76 -12.12
CA ALA A 28 -4.20 -4.85 -11.32
C ALA A 28 -4.98 -3.61 -10.89
N ALA A 29 -5.87 -3.09 -11.76
CA ALA A 29 -6.74 -1.97 -11.43
C ALA A 29 -7.79 -2.36 -10.37
N ILE A 30 -8.44 -3.52 -10.52
CA ILE A 30 -9.40 -4.04 -9.55
C ILE A 30 -8.72 -4.25 -8.18
N ALA A 31 -7.53 -4.86 -8.16
CA ALA A 31 -6.78 -5.08 -6.92
C ALA A 31 -6.33 -3.77 -6.26
N ALA A 32 -6.06 -2.72 -7.04
CA ALA A 32 -5.65 -1.42 -6.54
C ALA A 32 -6.81 -0.48 -6.15
N ALA A 33 -8.04 -0.77 -6.57
CA ALA A 33 -9.18 0.13 -6.37
C ALA A 33 -9.40 0.56 -4.89
N PRO A 34 -9.27 -0.32 -3.88
CA PRO A 34 -9.37 0.11 -2.47
C PRO A 34 -8.21 1.02 -2.02
N LEU A 35 -7.00 0.84 -2.56
CA LEU A 35 -5.85 1.71 -2.30
C LEU A 35 -6.07 3.10 -2.92
N ASP A 36 -6.55 3.15 -4.16
CA ASP A 36 -6.85 4.38 -4.89
C ASP A 36 -7.99 5.17 -4.23
N TYR A 37 -9.02 4.47 -3.73
CA TYR A 37 -10.09 5.08 -2.93
C TYR A 37 -9.53 5.82 -1.71
N LEU A 38 -8.61 5.19 -0.98
CA LEU A 38 -7.98 5.81 0.18
C LEU A 38 -7.02 6.94 -0.21
N ALA A 39 -6.32 6.83 -1.35
CA ALA A 39 -5.45 7.87 -1.90
C ALA A 39 -6.20 9.19 -2.16
N ASN A 40 -7.45 9.09 -2.61
CA ASN A 40 -8.32 10.22 -2.90
C ASN A 40 -8.97 10.84 -1.64
N THR A 41 -8.55 10.42 -0.44
CA THR A 41 -8.94 11.09 0.81
C THR A 41 -7.89 12.13 1.19
N ASN A 42 -8.34 13.38 1.45
CA ASN A 42 -7.45 14.46 1.86
C ASN A 42 -6.60 14.03 3.06
N SER A 43 -5.31 13.85 2.82
CA SER A 43 -4.31 13.60 3.84
C SER A 43 -3.53 14.88 4.08
N LYS A 44 -3.05 15.10 5.30
CA LYS A 44 -2.27 16.31 5.64
C LYS A 44 -0.86 16.33 5.05
N HIS A 45 -0.53 15.45 4.08
CA HIS A 45 0.79 15.32 3.42
C HIS A 45 1.99 15.38 4.38
N PHE A 46 1.80 15.01 5.65
CA PHE A 46 2.82 15.19 6.69
C PHE A 46 4.08 14.39 6.39
N ARG A 47 3.91 13.15 5.91
CA ARG A 47 5.03 12.29 5.49
C ARG A 47 5.83 12.87 4.35
N ASP A 48 5.16 13.45 3.35
CA ASP A 48 5.85 14.06 2.21
C ASP A 48 6.75 15.21 2.68
N HIS A 49 6.25 16.06 3.59
CA HIS A 49 7.02 17.13 4.19
C HIS A 49 8.15 16.62 5.08
N LEU A 50 7.93 15.55 5.85
CA LEU A 50 8.97 14.93 6.66
C LEU A 50 10.10 14.37 5.79
N ILE A 51 9.78 13.70 4.70
CA ILE A 51 10.76 13.17 3.74
C ILE A 51 11.57 14.32 3.11
N GLU A 52 10.90 15.40 2.71
CA GLU A 52 11.58 16.58 2.17
C GLU A 52 12.48 17.27 3.21
N ALA A 53 12.01 17.39 4.46
CA ALA A 53 12.79 17.95 5.55
C ALA A 53 14.05 17.12 5.83
N LEU A 54 13.94 15.79 5.82
CA LEU A 54 15.10 14.90 5.93
C LEU A 54 16.06 15.08 4.74
N ASN A 55 15.53 15.29 3.54
CA ASN A 55 16.34 15.44 2.34
C ASN A 55 17.22 16.71 2.34
N VAL A 56 16.96 17.70 3.21
CA VAL A 56 17.87 18.84 3.44
C VAL A 56 19.27 18.37 3.86
N TRP A 57 19.34 17.31 4.67
CA TRP A 57 20.61 16.73 5.11
C TRP A 57 21.17 15.71 4.12
N TYR A 58 20.32 14.80 3.62
CA TYR A 58 20.78 13.67 2.79
C TYR A 58 21.05 14.05 1.33
N LYS A 59 20.43 15.13 0.82
CA LYS A 59 20.66 15.69 -0.53
C LYS A 59 20.56 14.65 -1.64
N LEU A 60 19.56 13.77 -1.55
CA LEU A 60 19.28 12.77 -2.57
C LEU A 60 18.72 13.42 -3.84
N PRO A 61 18.96 12.83 -5.02
CA PRO A 61 18.26 13.22 -6.24
C PRO A 61 16.74 13.16 -6.04
N GLN A 62 16.03 14.14 -6.60
CA GLN A 62 14.57 14.24 -6.46
C GLN A 62 13.81 13.01 -7.00
N GLU A 63 14.40 12.32 -7.97
CA GLU A 63 13.89 11.04 -8.48
C GLU A 63 13.85 9.98 -7.37
N GLU A 64 14.94 9.82 -6.62
CA GLU A 64 15.05 8.87 -5.51
C GLU A 64 14.10 9.22 -4.37
N VAL A 65 13.98 10.51 -4.05
CA VAL A 65 13.02 11.01 -3.05
C VAL A 65 11.58 10.67 -3.46
N SER A 66 11.26 10.80 -4.75
CA SER A 66 9.93 10.48 -5.29
C SER A 66 9.63 8.97 -5.22
N LYS A 67 10.63 8.12 -5.49
CA LYS A 67 10.52 6.66 -5.30
C LYS A 67 10.25 6.33 -3.83
N ILE A 68 11.00 6.92 -2.89
CA ILE A 68 10.82 6.72 -1.44
C ILE A 68 9.42 7.14 -0.99
N LYS A 69 8.96 8.33 -1.41
CA LYS A 69 7.60 8.83 -1.12
C LYS A 69 6.53 7.84 -1.60
N SER A 70 6.68 7.33 -2.82
CA SER A 70 5.73 6.39 -3.42
C SER A 70 5.65 5.07 -2.63
N ILE A 71 6.80 4.53 -2.22
CA ILE A 71 6.86 3.30 -1.40
C ILE A 71 6.18 3.53 -0.05
N ILE A 72 6.55 4.61 0.65
CA ILE A 72 5.98 4.92 1.97
C ILE A 72 4.47 5.16 1.89
N GLN A 73 4.00 5.81 0.82
CA GLN A 73 2.58 6.04 0.60
C GLN A 73 1.83 4.72 0.41
N MET A 74 2.32 3.81 -0.43
CA MET A 74 1.71 2.48 -0.62
C MET A 74 1.67 1.69 0.69
N LEU A 75 2.79 1.61 1.42
CA LEU A 75 2.87 0.91 2.70
C LEU A 75 1.86 1.46 3.72
N HIS A 76 1.75 2.79 3.78
CA HIS A 76 0.82 3.42 4.70
C HIS A 76 -0.64 3.17 4.31
N GLN A 77 -0.99 3.28 3.03
CA GLN A 77 -2.34 3.02 2.58
C GLN A 77 -2.75 1.57 2.86
N SER A 78 -1.87 0.62 2.55
CA SER A 78 -2.06 -0.79 2.87
C SER A 78 -2.29 -1.02 4.36
N SER A 79 -1.48 -0.38 5.22
CA SER A 79 -1.63 -0.53 6.67
C SER A 79 -2.96 0.04 7.16
N LEU A 80 -3.41 1.19 6.65
CA LEU A 80 -4.68 1.78 7.08
C LEU A 80 -5.89 0.94 6.69
N ILE A 81 -5.88 0.34 5.49
CA ILE A 81 -6.98 -0.54 5.06
C ILE A 81 -7.07 -1.76 5.98
N LEU A 82 -5.93 -2.35 6.33
CA LEU A 82 -5.87 -3.50 7.22
C LEU A 82 -6.30 -3.15 8.65
N ASP A 83 -5.81 -2.02 9.17
CA ASP A 83 -6.16 -1.43 10.47
C ASP A 83 -7.67 -1.16 10.57
N ASP A 84 -8.27 -0.51 9.56
CA ASP A 84 -9.72 -0.29 9.52
C ASP A 84 -10.52 -1.60 9.61
N PHE A 85 -10.07 -2.64 8.91
CA PHE A 85 -10.71 -3.96 8.96
C PHE A 85 -10.54 -4.62 10.33
N GLN A 86 -9.33 -4.65 10.88
CA GLN A 86 -9.00 -5.30 12.16
C GLN A 86 -9.72 -4.64 13.34
N ASP A 87 -9.87 -3.33 13.31
CA ASP A 87 -10.56 -2.57 14.36
C ASP A 87 -12.08 -2.47 14.13
N HIS A 88 -12.60 -3.08 13.07
CA HIS A 88 -13.99 -2.93 12.62
C HIS A 88 -14.41 -1.45 12.49
N SER A 89 -13.47 -0.59 12.08
CA SER A 89 -13.67 0.85 11.96
C SER A 89 -14.49 1.17 10.72
N SER A 90 -15.78 1.48 10.91
CA SER A 90 -16.68 1.81 9.79
C SER A 90 -16.33 3.11 9.04
N LEU A 91 -15.55 3.99 9.66
CA LEU A 91 -15.19 5.30 9.11
C LEU A 91 -13.69 5.59 9.17
N ARG A 92 -13.18 6.19 8.11
CA ARG A 92 -11.84 6.76 8.00
C ARG A 92 -11.92 8.20 7.53
N ARG A 93 -11.45 9.15 8.37
CA ARG A 93 -11.48 10.60 8.09
C ARG A 93 -12.87 11.13 7.69
N GLY A 94 -13.92 10.60 8.32
CA GLY A 94 -15.31 10.99 8.06
C GLY A 94 -15.93 10.40 6.79
N ARG A 95 -15.25 9.47 6.11
CA ARG A 95 -15.79 8.70 4.97
C ARG A 95 -15.87 7.21 5.32
N PRO A 96 -16.74 6.42 4.65
CA PRO A 96 -16.76 4.97 4.83
C PRO A 96 -15.37 4.35 4.60
N SER A 97 -14.95 3.45 5.48
CA SER A 97 -13.68 2.74 5.34
C SER A 97 -13.69 1.80 4.13
N ALA A 98 -12.51 1.43 3.63
CA ALA A 98 -12.39 0.63 2.40
C ALA A 98 -13.14 -0.72 2.50
N HIS A 99 -13.10 -1.41 3.63
CA HIS A 99 -13.84 -2.67 3.80
C HIS A 99 -15.36 -2.50 3.83
N VAL A 100 -15.86 -1.30 4.16
CA VAL A 100 -17.30 -0.96 4.08
C VAL A 100 -17.72 -0.72 2.64
N VAL A 101 -16.85 -0.11 1.84
CA VAL A 101 -17.12 0.22 0.43
C VAL A 101 -16.97 -0.99 -0.48
N PHE A 102 -15.88 -1.74 -0.36
CA PHE A 102 -15.51 -2.82 -1.29
C PHE A 102 -15.76 -4.23 -0.74
N GLY A 103 -16.19 -4.34 0.51
CA GLY A 103 -16.24 -5.59 1.25
C GLY A 103 -14.88 -6.00 1.82
N GLU A 104 -14.92 -6.83 2.85
CA GLU A 104 -13.75 -7.26 3.61
C GLU A 104 -12.72 -7.99 2.73
N SER A 105 -13.17 -8.95 1.91
CA SER A 105 -12.28 -9.76 1.09
C SER A 105 -11.47 -8.93 0.08
N GLN A 106 -12.11 -7.96 -0.58
CA GLN A 106 -11.41 -7.08 -1.53
C GLN A 106 -10.47 -6.13 -0.80
N ALA A 107 -10.88 -5.57 0.34
CA ALA A 107 -10.04 -4.68 1.13
C ALA A 107 -8.78 -5.38 1.66
N ILE A 108 -8.90 -6.59 2.21
CA ILE A 108 -7.77 -7.39 2.70
C ILE A 108 -6.82 -7.77 1.54
N ASN A 109 -7.39 -8.19 0.42
CA ASN A 109 -6.60 -8.53 -0.77
C ASN A 109 -5.84 -7.30 -1.30
N ALA A 110 -6.50 -6.13 -1.38
CA ALA A 110 -5.88 -4.89 -1.81
C ALA A 110 -4.79 -4.40 -0.85
N SER A 111 -4.99 -4.55 0.47
CA SER A 111 -3.96 -4.24 1.47
C SER A 111 -2.70 -5.09 1.23
N SER A 112 -2.86 -6.42 1.15
CA SER A 112 -1.77 -7.36 0.86
C SER A 112 -1.07 -7.04 -0.46
N TYR A 113 -1.87 -6.77 -1.50
CA TYR A 113 -1.38 -6.37 -2.80
C TYR A 113 -0.50 -5.10 -2.73
N GLY A 114 -0.93 -4.08 -2.01
CA GLY A 114 -0.17 -2.84 -1.85
C GLY A 114 1.14 -3.04 -1.07
N PHE A 115 1.17 -3.91 -0.06
CA PHE A 115 2.42 -4.26 0.63
C PHE A 115 3.43 -4.92 -0.31
N ILE A 116 2.98 -5.95 -1.05
CA ILE A 116 3.83 -6.67 -2.00
C ILE A 116 4.30 -5.75 -3.12
N ARG A 117 3.42 -4.90 -3.65
CA ARG A 117 3.76 -3.93 -4.70
C ARG A 117 4.79 -2.92 -4.19
N ALA A 118 4.68 -2.43 -2.96
CA ALA A 118 5.65 -1.52 -2.38
C ALA A 118 7.04 -2.15 -2.23
N LEU A 119 7.09 -3.41 -1.76
CA LEU A 119 8.34 -4.17 -1.66
C LEU A 119 8.96 -4.43 -3.03
N ALA A 120 8.18 -4.92 -4.00
CA ALA A 120 8.66 -5.16 -5.36
C ALA A 120 9.18 -3.87 -6.00
N PHE A 121 8.49 -2.75 -5.77
CA PHE A 121 8.93 -1.45 -6.27
C PHE A 121 10.23 -0.99 -5.60
N ALA A 122 10.42 -1.23 -4.30
CA ALA A 122 11.67 -0.95 -3.61
C ALA A 122 12.84 -1.78 -4.17
N GLN A 123 12.63 -3.07 -4.41
CA GLN A 123 13.63 -3.99 -4.95
C GLN A 123 14.15 -3.58 -6.34
N VAL A 124 13.27 -3.10 -7.22
CA VAL A 124 13.69 -2.64 -8.56
C VAL A 124 14.24 -1.21 -8.55
N SER A 125 13.91 -0.42 -7.53
CA SER A 125 14.28 0.99 -7.42
C SER A 125 15.66 1.21 -6.79
N PHE A 126 16.09 0.33 -5.89
CA PHE A 126 17.31 0.49 -5.11
C PHE A 126 18.16 -0.79 -5.14
N ASN A 127 19.50 -0.62 -5.04
CA ASN A 127 20.42 -1.75 -4.92
C ASN A 127 20.12 -2.60 -3.67
N ASP A 128 20.55 -3.87 -3.72
CA ASP A 128 20.23 -4.94 -2.77
C ASP A 128 20.26 -4.52 -1.28
N GLY A 129 21.27 -3.74 -0.85
CA GLY A 129 21.39 -3.33 0.55
C GLY A 129 20.27 -2.43 1.10
N VAL A 130 19.63 -1.61 0.27
CA VAL A 130 18.48 -0.76 0.68
C VAL A 130 17.17 -1.52 0.50
N ALA A 131 17.07 -2.32 -0.56
CA ALA A 131 15.94 -3.21 -0.77
C ALA A 131 15.78 -4.19 0.40
N ASP A 132 16.87 -4.79 0.89
CA ASP A 132 16.88 -5.75 1.99
C ASP A 132 16.45 -5.17 3.34
N LEU A 133 16.73 -3.88 3.55
CA LEU A 133 16.26 -3.14 4.74
C LEU A 133 14.74 -2.94 4.69
N VAL A 134 14.19 -2.63 3.51
CA VAL A 134 12.76 -2.36 3.31
C VAL A 134 11.93 -3.65 3.22
N THR A 135 12.46 -4.69 2.59
CA THR A 135 11.80 -6.00 2.47
C THR A 135 11.96 -6.85 3.74
N GLY A 136 12.89 -6.49 4.61
CA GLY A 136 13.24 -7.29 5.78
C GLY A 136 13.98 -8.57 5.43
N ASN A 137 14.53 -8.72 4.21
CA ASN A 137 15.30 -9.91 3.82
C ASN A 137 16.43 -10.23 4.80
N ALA A 138 17.12 -9.21 5.34
CA ALA A 138 18.14 -9.41 6.35
C ALA A 138 17.59 -9.94 7.70
N ILE A 139 16.32 -9.67 8.00
CA ILE A 139 15.61 -10.16 9.19
C ILE A 139 15.05 -11.57 8.92
N ILE A 140 14.49 -11.81 7.74
CA ILE A 140 13.95 -13.10 7.31
C ILE A 140 15.07 -14.14 7.17
N GLU A 141 16.20 -13.82 6.54
CA GLU A 141 17.37 -14.73 6.50
C GLU A 141 17.87 -15.06 7.90
N LYS A 142 17.98 -14.07 8.79
CA LYS A 142 18.39 -14.31 10.19
C LYS A 142 17.38 -15.15 10.95
N ALA A 143 16.08 -14.96 10.74
CA ALA A 143 15.03 -15.75 11.37
C ALA A 143 15.04 -17.20 10.86
N ILE A 144 15.16 -17.42 9.54
CA ILE A 144 15.24 -18.74 8.91
C ILE A 144 16.52 -19.48 9.35
N LEU A 145 17.66 -18.78 9.41
CA LEU A 145 18.92 -19.35 9.90
C LEU A 145 18.87 -19.66 11.40
N SER A 146 18.17 -18.84 12.20
CA SER A 146 17.93 -19.08 13.63
C SER A 146 17.08 -20.33 13.85
N ASP A 147 15.98 -20.49 13.11
CA ASP A 147 15.06 -21.62 13.26
C ASP A 147 15.70 -22.93 12.79
N THR A 148 16.50 -22.90 11.72
CA THR A 148 17.25 -24.09 11.25
C THR A 148 18.36 -24.52 12.23
N LEU A 149 19.04 -23.58 12.90
CA LEU A 149 20.04 -23.90 13.92
C LEU A 149 19.42 -24.40 15.24
N THR A 150 18.19 -23.99 15.55
CA THR A 150 17.46 -24.45 16.75
C THR A 150 16.89 -25.84 16.57
N SER A 151 16.51 -26.22 15.34
CA SER A 151 16.02 -27.56 15.01
C SER A 151 17.12 -28.63 14.83
N LEU A 152 18.41 -28.24 14.95
CA LEU A 152 19.59 -29.11 14.87
C LEU A 152 20.22 -29.43 16.24
N LYS A 153 19.55 -29.09 17.35
CA LYS A 153 19.90 -29.48 18.72
C LYS A 153 18.84 -30.39 19.32
#